data_AF-A0AAJ1EY70-F1
#
_entry.id   AF-A0AAJ1EY70-F1
#
_cell.length_a   1.000
_cell.length_b   1.000
_cell.length_c   1.000
_cell.angle_alpha   90.00
_cell.angle_beta   90.00
_cell.angle_gamma   90.00
#
_symmetry.space_group_name_H-M   'P 1'
#
loop_
_entity.id
_entity.type
_entity.pdbx_description
1 polymer ?
#
loop_
_entity_poly.entity_id
_entity_poly.type
_entity_poly.pdbx_seq_one_letter_code
_entity_poly.pdbx_strand_id
1 'polypeptide(L)'
;MEKTEVCAEQIERVSQMEAALVRLNDAIATVEGALDTYEQMWDDYRALDKYYSGKAWWEDLEADNQGLLPEDLPRGVLSEDALYDALGEAEALRQRLKEIALTSRVCEKHHLPD
;
A
#
# COMPACT_ATOMS: atom_id res chain seq x y z
N MET A 1 -7.96 -46.76 27.85
CA MET A 1 -7.94 -45.53 27.03
C MET A 1 -8.75 -45.82 25.79
N GLU A 2 -10.02 -45.45 25.83
CA GLU A 2 -10.93 -45.59 24.69
C GLU A 2 -10.47 -44.56 23.64
N LYS A 3 -9.93 -45.06 22.54
CA LYS A 3 -9.51 -44.23 21.41
C LYS A 3 -10.82 -43.77 20.75
N THR A 4 -11.25 -42.55 21.01
CA THR A 4 -12.38 -41.97 20.29
C THR A 4 -12.00 -41.95 18.81
N GLU A 5 -12.66 -42.77 18.00
CA GLU A 5 -12.44 -42.80 16.55
C GLU A 5 -12.82 -41.43 15.96
N VAL A 6 -11.85 -40.80 15.28
CA VAL A 6 -12.08 -39.54 14.57
C VAL A 6 -12.98 -39.83 13.37
N CYS A 7 -14.13 -39.17 13.27
CA CYS A 7 -15.03 -39.37 12.13
C CYS A 7 -14.56 -38.59 10.88
N ALA A 8 -14.96 -39.03 9.69
CA ALA A 8 -14.59 -38.38 8.42
C ALA A 8 -14.97 -36.89 8.38
N GLU A 9 -16.11 -36.53 8.97
CA GLU A 9 -16.57 -35.14 9.08
C GLU A 9 -15.63 -34.27 9.95
N GLN A 10 -15.06 -34.84 11.01
CA GLN A 10 -14.05 -34.15 11.82
C GLN A 10 -12.78 -33.89 11.02
N ILE A 11 -12.33 -34.86 10.23
CA ILE A 11 -11.15 -34.71 9.37
C ILE A 11 -11.40 -33.63 8.33
N GLU A 12 -12.54 -33.67 7.64
CA GLU A 12 -12.90 -32.68 6.63
C GLU A 12 -12.95 -31.26 7.22
N ARG A 13 -13.61 -31.09 8.37
CA ARG A 13 -13.67 -29.79 9.05
C ARG A 13 -12.28 -29.29 9.43
N VAL A 14 -11.42 -30.14 10.00
CA VAL A 14 -10.05 -29.75 10.36
C VAL A 14 -9.25 -29.35 9.12
N SER A 15 -9.33 -30.11 8.03
CA SER A 15 -8.64 -29.76 6.78
C SER A 15 -9.12 -28.44 6.17
N GLN A 16 -10.43 -28.17 6.22
CA GLN A 16 -10.98 -26.90 5.74
C GLN A 16 -10.50 -25.71 6.58
N MET A 17 -10.47 -25.86 7.91
CA MET A 17 -9.99 -24.81 8.81
C MET A 17 -8.48 -24.59 8.68
N GLU A 18 -7.69 -25.66 8.52
CA GLU A 18 -6.25 -25.56 8.26
C GLU A 18 -5.98 -24.78 6.97
N ALA A 19 -6.69 -25.12 5.89
CA ALA A 19 -6.57 -24.39 4.63
C ALA A 19 -6.99 -22.91 4.78
N ALA A 20 -7.98 -22.61 5.62
CA ALA A 20 -8.38 -21.23 5.92
C ALA A 20 -7.32 -20.49 6.74
N LEU A 21 -6.71 -21.14 7.73
CA LEU A 21 -5.64 -20.59 8.55
C LEU A 21 -4.41 -20.22 7.71
N VAL A 22 -3.99 -21.13 6.82
CA VAL A 22 -2.87 -20.88 5.89
C VAL A 22 -3.15 -19.65 5.03
N ARG A 23 -4.33 -19.59 4.39
CA ARG A 23 -4.71 -18.42 3.58
C ARG A 23 -4.77 -17.12 4.39
N LEU A 24 -5.24 -17.18 5.63
CA LEU A 24 -5.29 -16.02 6.51
C LEU A 24 -3.89 -15.52 6.86
N ASN A 25 -2.96 -16.42 7.21
CA ASN A 25 -1.58 -16.06 7.53
C ASN A 25 -0.86 -15.45 6.33
N ASP A 26 -1.05 -16.02 5.13
CA ASP A 26 -0.47 -15.48 3.90
C ASP A 26 -1.00 -14.08 3.58
N ALA A 27 -2.30 -13.86 3.77
CA ALA A 27 -2.92 -12.55 3.59
C ALA A 27 -2.39 -11.52 4.60
N ILE A 28 -2.25 -11.90 5.88
CA ILE A 28 -1.66 -11.03 6.91
C ILE A 28 -0.25 -10.61 6.52
N ALA A 29 0.62 -11.57 6.18
CA ALA A 29 2.00 -11.27 5.79
C ALA A 29 2.08 -10.36 4.55
N THR A 30 1.18 -10.57 3.58
CA THR A 30 1.11 -9.73 2.37
C THR A 30 0.70 -8.30 2.71
N VAL A 31 -0.31 -8.12 3.57
CA VAL A 31 -0.80 -6.79 3.94
C VAL A 31 0.23 -6.04 4.79
N GLU A 32 0.84 -6.70 5.77
CA GLU A 32 1.91 -6.09 6.59
C GLU A 32 3.07 -5.59 5.71
N GLY A 33 3.57 -6.41 4.77
CA GLY A 33 4.64 -5.98 3.86
C GLY A 33 4.23 -4.81 2.94
N ALA A 34 2.95 -4.75 2.54
CA ALA A 34 2.43 -3.62 1.77
C ALA A 34 2.32 -2.35 2.63
N LEU A 35 1.98 -2.48 3.92
CA LEU A 35 1.94 -1.36 4.86
C LEU A 35 3.36 -0.82 5.13
N ASP A 36 4.35 -1.68 5.32
CA ASP A 36 5.76 -1.27 5.45
C ASP A 36 6.22 -0.46 4.22
N THR A 37 5.86 -0.93 3.03
CA THR A 37 6.17 -0.22 1.77
C THR A 37 5.47 1.13 1.70
N TYR A 38 4.19 1.19 2.10
CA TYR A 38 3.41 2.42 2.16
C TYR A 38 3.99 3.42 3.17
N GLU A 39 4.53 2.98 4.30
CA GLU A 39 5.19 3.86 5.26
C GLU A 39 6.47 4.48 4.68
N GLN A 40 7.27 3.67 3.97
CA GLN A 40 8.53 4.08 3.37
C GLN A 40 8.36 5.04 2.18
N MET A 41 7.29 4.88 1.39
CA MET A 41 7.07 5.72 0.19
C MET A 41 6.97 7.22 0.51
N TRP A 42 6.64 7.58 1.74
CA TRP A 42 6.48 8.99 2.13
C TRP A 42 7.80 9.78 2.15
N ASP A 43 8.95 9.11 2.24
CA ASP A 43 10.25 9.77 2.07
C ASP A 43 10.40 10.30 0.64
N ASP A 44 10.14 9.46 -0.36
CA ASP A 44 10.18 9.84 -1.76
C ASP A 44 9.09 10.86 -2.11
N TYR A 45 7.87 10.69 -1.57
CA TYR A 45 6.79 11.69 -1.70
C TYR A 45 7.28 13.07 -1.26
N ARG A 46 7.89 13.18 -0.07
CA ARG A 46 8.38 14.47 0.46
C ARG A 46 9.49 15.06 -0.39
N ALA A 47 10.38 14.20 -0.91
CA ALA A 47 11.45 14.65 -1.80
C ALA A 47 10.89 15.22 -3.10
N LEU A 48 9.94 14.51 -3.72
CA LEU A 48 9.28 14.91 -4.97
C LEU A 48 8.41 16.16 -4.79
N ASP A 49 7.60 16.24 -3.73
CA ASP A 49 6.78 17.40 -3.40
C ASP A 49 7.64 18.66 -3.20
N LYS A 50 8.75 18.54 -2.46
CA LYS A 50 9.71 19.63 -2.26
C LYS A 50 10.41 20.04 -3.55
N TYR A 51 10.77 19.07 -4.40
CA TYR A 51 11.39 19.34 -5.69
C TYR A 51 10.43 20.08 -6.61
N TYR A 52 9.23 19.53 -6.79
CA TYR A 52 8.18 20.04 -7.67
C TYR A 52 7.68 21.44 -7.29
N SER A 53 7.51 21.68 -5.99
CA SER A 53 7.11 23.01 -5.46
C SER A 53 8.28 24.01 -5.40
N GLY A 54 9.50 23.56 -5.69
CA GLY A 54 10.72 24.33 -5.55
C GLY A 54 11.17 25.03 -6.82
N LYS A 55 12.14 25.94 -6.66
CA LYS A 55 12.79 26.62 -7.80
C LYS A 55 13.58 25.66 -8.70
N ALA A 56 14.16 24.61 -8.11
CA ALA A 56 15.02 23.66 -8.81
C ALA A 56 14.28 22.98 -9.98
N TRP A 57 13.03 22.57 -9.79
CA TRP A 57 12.24 21.96 -10.86
C TRP A 57 12.09 22.87 -12.07
N TRP A 58 11.85 24.17 -11.87
CA TRP A 58 11.77 25.15 -12.95
C TRP A 58 13.11 25.36 -13.66
N GLU A 59 14.21 25.37 -12.91
CA GLU A 59 15.57 25.51 -13.47
C GLU A 59 15.93 24.29 -14.33
N ASP A 60 15.61 23.09 -13.86
CA ASP A 60 15.88 21.85 -14.57
C ASP A 60 14.97 21.69 -15.81
N LEU A 61 13.70 22.10 -15.72
CA LEU A 61 12.79 22.15 -16.87
C LEU A 61 13.27 23.13 -17.95
N GLU A 62 13.75 24.30 -17.56
CA GLU A 62 14.30 25.27 -18.50
C GLU A 62 15.59 24.74 -19.16
N ALA A 63 16.46 24.07 -18.39
CA ALA A 63 17.64 23.41 -18.93
C ALA A 63 17.27 22.32 -19.96
N ASP A 64 16.21 21.56 -19.72
CA ASP A 64 15.68 20.57 -20.66
C ASP A 64 15.16 21.23 -21.95
N ASN A 65 14.37 22.30 -21.82
CA ASN A 65 13.85 23.06 -22.96
C ASN A 65 14.97 23.65 -23.83
N GLN A 66 16.10 23.99 -23.23
CA GLN A 66 17.29 24.48 -23.93
C GLN A 66 18.16 23.37 -24.52
N GLY A 67 17.82 22.09 -24.29
CA GLY A 67 18.60 20.94 -24.74
C GLY A 67 19.94 20.78 -24.02
N LEU A 68 20.06 21.30 -22.79
CA LEU A 68 21.28 21.21 -21.99
C LEU A 68 21.42 19.87 -21.25
N LEU A 69 20.33 19.11 -21.13
CA LEU A 69 20.32 17.80 -20.50
C LEU A 69 20.74 16.70 -21.48
N PRO A 70 21.44 15.64 -21.03
CA PRO A 70 21.80 14.51 -21.89
C PRO A 70 20.56 13.86 -22.53
N GLU A 71 20.68 13.48 -23.81
CA GLU A 71 19.55 12.89 -24.55
C GLU A 71 19.05 11.59 -23.91
N ASP A 72 19.94 10.79 -23.33
CA ASP A 72 19.64 9.50 -22.68
C ASP A 72 19.19 9.61 -21.23
N LEU A 73 19.13 10.81 -20.65
CA LEU A 73 18.62 11.03 -19.30
C LEU A 73 17.10 10.82 -19.25
N PRO A 74 16.59 9.92 -18.39
CA PRO A 74 15.15 9.83 -18.14
C PRO A 74 14.64 11.09 -17.45
N ARG A 75 13.64 11.73 -18.04
CA ARG A 75 13.15 13.07 -17.65
C ARG A 75 11.70 13.07 -17.19
N GLY A 76 11.20 11.93 -16.71
CA GLY A 76 9.81 11.80 -16.25
C GLY A 76 9.43 12.82 -15.16
N VAL A 77 10.38 13.16 -14.28
CA VAL A 77 10.18 14.19 -13.22
C VAL A 77 10.04 15.62 -13.75
N LEU A 78 10.36 15.88 -15.02
CA LEU A 78 10.16 17.20 -15.64
C LEU A 78 8.79 17.31 -16.32
N SER A 79 8.02 16.23 -16.34
CA SER A 79 6.60 16.29 -16.68
C SER A 79 5.81 16.79 -15.47
N GLU A 80 5.09 17.90 -15.67
CA GLU A 80 4.16 18.46 -14.69
C GLU A 80 3.09 17.41 -14.31
N ASP A 81 2.48 16.79 -15.32
CA ASP A 81 1.45 15.76 -15.13
C ASP A 81 1.96 14.55 -14.33
N ALA A 82 3.16 14.04 -14.64
CA ALA A 82 3.68 12.85 -13.97
C ALA A 82 3.88 13.04 -12.46
N LEU A 83 4.40 14.21 -12.05
CA LEU A 83 4.57 14.52 -10.63
C LEU A 83 3.23 14.83 -9.97
N TYR A 84 2.36 15.62 -10.62
CA TYR A 84 1.06 15.96 -10.09
C TYR A 84 0.20 14.70 -9.83
N ASP A 85 0.13 13.80 -10.81
CA ASP A 85 -0.63 12.56 -10.72
C ASP A 85 -0.07 11.66 -9.61
N ALA A 86 1.25 11.43 -9.56
CA ALA A 86 1.85 10.57 -8.55
C ALA A 86 1.62 11.09 -7.11
N LEU A 87 1.79 12.39 -6.88
CA LEU A 87 1.54 13.01 -5.58
C LEU A 87 0.04 12.94 -5.22
N GLY A 88 -0.84 13.17 -6.18
CA GLY A 88 -2.29 13.05 -6.01
C GLY A 88 -2.73 11.62 -5.67
N GLU A 89 -2.18 10.62 -6.36
CA GLU A 89 -2.45 9.19 -6.12
C GLU A 89 -1.98 8.74 -4.73
N ALA A 90 -0.79 9.19 -4.30
CA ALA A 90 -0.29 8.92 -2.94
C ALA A 90 -1.24 9.48 -1.88
N GLU A 91 -1.77 10.69 -2.08
CA GLU A 91 -2.75 11.28 -1.17
C GLU A 91 -4.10 10.54 -1.20
N ALA A 92 -4.58 10.15 -2.38
CA ALA A 92 -5.79 9.36 -2.52
C ALA A 92 -5.67 8.00 -1.80
N LEU A 93 -4.51 7.35 -1.90
CA LEU A 93 -4.22 6.12 -1.18
C LEU A 93 -4.25 6.34 0.34
N ARG A 94 -3.66 7.43 0.83
CA ARG A 94 -3.74 7.81 2.26
C ARG A 94 -5.18 7.95 2.73
N GLN A 95 -6.03 8.57 1.92
CA GLN A 95 -7.44 8.75 2.25
C GLN A 95 -8.19 7.41 2.31
N ARG A 96 -7.95 6.53 1.33
CA ARG A 96 -8.53 5.18 1.33
C ARG A 96 -8.12 4.35 2.55
N LEU A 97 -6.86 4.44 2.98
CA LEU A 97 -6.39 3.74 4.20
C LEU A 97 -7.06 4.28 5.47
N LYS A 98 -7.30 5.59 5.57
CA LYS A 98 -8.08 6.18 6.68
C LYS A 98 -9.51 5.63 6.71
N GLU A 99 -10.15 5.49 5.55
CA GLU A 99 -11.50 4.94 5.44
C GLU A 99 -11.55 3.49 5.92
N ILE A 100 -10.61 2.66 5.48
CA ILE A 100 -10.49 1.26 5.94
C ILE A 100 -10.36 1.18 7.47
N ALA A 101 -9.49 2.02 8.05
CA ALA A 101 -9.29 2.07 9.51
C ALA A 101 -10.56 2.49 10.27
N LEU A 102 -11.35 3.42 9.72
CA LEU A 102 -12.61 3.86 10.31
C LEU A 102 -13.70 2.78 10.21
N THR A 103 -13.84 2.12 9.06
CA THR A 103 -14.84 1.05 8.86
C THR A 103 -14.56 -0.15 9.75
N SER A 104 -13.29 -0.50 9.94
CA SER A 104 -12.88 -1.64 10.80
C SER A 104 -13.35 -1.45 12.26
N ARG A 105 -13.33 -0.21 12.78
CA ARG A 105 -13.83 0.13 14.12
C ARG A 105 -15.36 0.00 14.28
N VAL A 106 -16.12 0.05 13.19
CA VAL A 106 -17.58 -0.09 13.22
C VAL A 106 -17.99 -1.55 13.42
N CYS A 107 -17.23 -2.50 12.85
CA CYS A 107 -17.49 -3.93 13.03
C CYS A 107 -17.21 -4.42 14.46
N GLU A 108 -16.24 -3.83 15.17
CA GLU A 108 -15.93 -4.19 16.56
C GLU A 108 -17.08 -3.86 17.54
N LYS A 109 -17.87 -2.81 17.27
CA LYS A 109 -18.97 -2.39 18.17
C LYS A 109 -20.18 -3.33 18.15
N HIS A 110 -20.29 -4.25 17.19
CA HIS A 110 -21.43 -5.16 17.05
C HIS A 110 -21.19 -6.57 17.63
N HIS A 111 -20.07 -6.79 18.35
CA HIS A 111 -19.68 -8.13 18.84
C HIS A 111 -19.33 -8.23 20.33
N LEU A 112 -19.66 -7.23 21.17
CA LEU A 112 -19.64 -7.45 22.63
C LEU A 112 -20.98 -8.08 23.07
N PRO A 113 -20.99 -9.29 23.67
CA PRO A 113 -22.15 -9.77 24.39
C PRO A 113 -22.29 -9.01 25.72
N ASP A 114 -23.55 -8.79 26.15
CA ASP A 114 -23.91 -8.29 27.48
C ASP A 114 -23.44 -9.20 28.62
#